data_AF-A0A947RT24-F1
#
_entry.id   AF-A0A947RT24-F1
#
_cell.length_a   1.000
_cell.length_b   1.000
_cell.length_c   1.000
_cell.angle_alpha   90.00
_cell.angle_beta   90.00
_cell.angle_gamma   90.00
#
_symmetry.space_group_name_H-M   'P 1'
#
loop_
_entity.id
_entity.type
_entity.pdbx_description
1 polymer ?
#
loop_
_entity_poly.entity_id
_entity_poly.type
_entity_poly.pdbx_seq_one_letter_code
_entity_poly.pdbx_strand_id
1 'polypeptide(L)'
;MTETRRGGDGGGIRVAAVGHRDSADDGLAAAVRRVLATILGPDVDAQDVPHAVRGIIISSLAEGADRLLAREGLALPGVELHAVL
;
A
#
# COMPACT_ATOMS: atom_id res chain seq x y z
N MET A 1 11.27 -29.10 15.47
CA MET A 1 10.66 -27.98 16.19
C MET A 1 10.79 -26.77 15.27
N THR A 2 9.81 -26.59 14.38
CA THR A 2 9.85 -25.53 13.36
C THR A 2 9.37 -24.26 14.00
N GLU A 3 10.34 -23.42 14.39
CA GLU A 3 10.10 -22.10 14.97
C GLU A 3 9.43 -21.23 13.89
N THR A 4 8.10 -21.17 13.89
CA THR A 4 7.36 -20.12 13.19
C THR A 4 7.66 -18.83 13.93
N ARG A 5 8.71 -18.11 13.53
CA ARG A 5 8.91 -16.72 13.92
C ARG A 5 7.65 -15.95 13.55
N ARG A 6 6.84 -15.64 14.56
CA ARG A 6 5.87 -14.54 14.46
C ARG A 6 6.70 -13.27 14.37
N GLY A 7 6.90 -12.76 13.15
CA GLY A 7 7.44 -11.42 12.94
C GLY A 7 6.40 -10.37 13.33
N GLY A 8 6.33 -10.04 14.62
CA GLY A 8 6.09 -8.66 15.05
C GLY A 8 7.46 -7.98 15.18
N ASP A 9 7.70 -6.70 14.93
CA ASP A 9 6.82 -5.54 14.95
C ASP A 9 7.48 -4.41 14.11
N GLY A 10 7.12 -4.32 12.83
CA GLY A 10 7.36 -3.15 11.97
C GLY A 10 5.99 -2.60 11.57
N GLY A 11 5.36 -1.85 12.48
CA GLY A 11 3.94 -1.55 12.49
C GLY A 11 3.48 -0.53 11.46
N GLY A 12 3.60 -0.82 10.16
CA GLY A 12 2.99 -0.03 9.09
C GLY A 12 1.49 -0.37 8.93
N ILE A 13 0.69 0.62 8.53
CA ILE A 13 -0.75 0.44 8.25
C ILE A 13 -0.91 -0.53 7.07
N ARG A 14 -1.72 -1.58 7.24
CA ARG A 14 -2.01 -2.56 6.18
C ARG A 14 -3.39 -2.30 5.58
N VAL A 15 -3.46 -2.14 4.27
CA VAL A 15 -4.71 -1.84 3.56
C VAL A 15 -4.90 -2.82 2.41
N ALA A 16 -6.05 -3.49 2.38
CA ALA A 16 -6.48 -4.22 1.19
C ALA A 16 -7.07 -3.22 0.19
N ALA A 17 -6.50 -3.17 -1.02
CA ALA A 17 -6.95 -2.27 -2.08
C ALA A 17 -7.62 -3.09 -3.19
N VAL A 18 -8.92 -2.86 -3.37
CA VAL A 18 -9.75 -3.50 -4.39
C VAL A 18 -10.52 -2.45 -5.18
N GLY A 19 -10.75 -2.71 -6.46
CA GLY A 19 -11.54 -1.83 -7.31
C GLY A 19 -12.12 -2.56 -8.52
N HIS A 20 -12.90 -1.82 -9.30
CA HIS A 20 -13.57 -2.36 -10.48
C HIS A 20 -12.59 -2.54 -11.65
N ARG A 21 -12.71 -3.66 -12.37
CA ARG A 21 -11.81 -4.01 -13.49
C ARG A 21 -11.86 -3.02 -14.64
N ASP A 22 -13.02 -2.41 -14.87
CA ASP A 22 -13.22 -1.44 -15.96
C ASP A 22 -12.90 0.02 -15.58
N SER A 23 -12.30 0.26 -14.41
CA SER A 23 -12.07 1.62 -13.88
C SER A 23 -10.60 2.06 -13.92
N ALA A 24 -9.79 1.51 -14.82
CA ALA A 24 -8.44 2.02 -15.09
C ALA A 24 -8.50 3.30 -15.95
N ASP A 25 -8.77 4.42 -15.29
CA ASP A 25 -8.63 5.75 -15.88
C ASP A 25 -7.46 6.46 -15.23
N ASP A 26 -6.45 6.85 -16.01
CA ASP A 26 -5.31 7.62 -15.52
C ASP A 26 -5.71 9.01 -15.00
N GLY A 27 -6.89 9.52 -15.39
CA GLY A 27 -7.52 10.70 -14.78
C GLY A 27 -7.82 10.54 -13.29
N LEU A 28 -7.95 9.30 -12.80
CA LEU A 28 -8.14 8.98 -11.38
C LEU A 28 -6.82 8.81 -10.61
N ALA A 29 -5.68 8.71 -11.29
CA ALA A 29 -4.39 8.42 -10.65
C ALA A 29 -4.04 9.42 -9.54
N ALA A 30 -4.23 10.71 -9.80
CA ALA A 30 -3.96 11.76 -8.81
C ALA A 30 -4.90 11.67 -7.59
N ALA A 31 -6.19 11.34 -7.81
CA ALA A 31 -7.16 11.18 -6.75
C ALA A 31 -6.84 9.94 -5.89
N VAL A 32 -6.53 8.82 -6.53
CA VAL A 32 -6.10 7.57 -5.88
C VAL A 32 -4.85 7.81 -5.04
N ARG A 33 -3.81 8.44 -5.62
CA ARG A 33 -2.58 8.76 -4.89
C ARG A 33 -2.82 9.64 -3.66
N ARG A 34 -3.70 10.65 -3.77
CA ARG A 34 -4.07 11.50 -2.62
C ARG A 34 -4.77 10.70 -1.52
N VAL A 35 -5.71 9.82 -1.88
CA VAL A 35 -6.41 8.96 -0.92
C VAL A 35 -5.43 8.02 -0.22
N LEU A 36 -4.59 7.32 -0.99
CA LEU A 36 -3.56 6.43 -0.44
C LEU A 36 -2.57 7.17 0.46
N ALA A 37 -2.13 8.37 0.06
CA ALA A 37 -1.26 9.20 0.90
C ALA A 37 -1.94 9.73 2.16
N THR A 38 -3.27 9.75 2.22
CA THR A 38 -4.03 10.13 3.42
C THR A 38 -4.17 8.94 4.36
N ILE A 39 -4.44 7.76 3.82
CA ILE A 39 -4.63 6.53 4.60
C ILE A 39 -3.29 5.96 5.10
N LEU A 40 -2.27 5.98 4.23
CA LEU A 40 -0.92 5.49 4.49
C LEU A 40 0.06 6.62 4.84
N GLY A 41 -0.47 7.84 4.98
CA GLY A 41 0.27 9.05 5.30
C GLY A 41 0.94 9.00 6.66
N PRO A 42 1.90 9.91 6.90
CA PRO A 42 2.87 9.77 7.97
C PRO A 42 2.18 9.65 9.32
N ASP A 43 2.55 8.60 10.05
CA ASP A 43 2.48 8.62 11.50
C ASP A 43 3.36 9.78 11.95
N VAL A 44 2.75 10.82 12.51
CA VAL A 44 3.44 12.09 12.84
C VAL A 44 4.58 11.83 13.85
N ASP A 45 4.52 10.70 14.55
CA ASP A 45 5.47 10.24 15.55
C ASP A 45 6.62 9.36 14.98
N ALA A 46 6.57 8.94 13.71
CA ALA A 46 7.56 8.02 13.12
C ALA A 46 8.62 8.70 12.23
N GLN A 47 8.72 10.04 12.25
CA GLN A 47 9.59 10.81 11.34
C GLN A 47 11.10 10.62 11.56
N ASP A 48 11.52 9.99 12.67
CA ASP A 48 12.94 9.80 13.02
C ASP A 48 13.58 8.50 12.53
N VAL A 49 12.88 7.68 11.74
CA VAL A 49 13.45 6.43 11.19
C VAL A 49 13.41 6.46 9.65
N PRO A 50 14.54 6.74 8.97
CA PRO A 50 14.63 6.85 7.51
C PRO A 50 14.25 5.58 6.71
N HIS A 51 13.95 4.47 7.38
CA HIS A 51 13.74 3.15 6.76
C HIS A 51 12.50 2.40 7.29
N ALA A 52 11.62 3.05 8.06
CA ALA A 52 10.40 2.39 8.52
C ALA A 52 9.41 2.26 7.36
N VAL A 53 9.03 1.02 7.03
CA VAL A 53 7.87 0.74 6.17
C VAL A 53 6.64 1.38 6.84
N ARG A 54 6.07 2.37 6.17
CA ARG A 54 4.96 3.19 6.67
C ARG A 54 3.61 2.55 6.40
N GLY A 55 3.49 1.89 5.25
CA GLY A 55 2.25 1.27 4.82
C GLY A 55 2.49 0.05 3.94
N ILE A 56 1.57 -0.91 4.00
CA ILE A 56 1.58 -2.09 3.15
C ILE A 56 0.24 -2.14 2.43
N ILE A 57 0.28 -2.16 1.10
CA ILE A 57 -0.89 -2.39 0.26
C ILE A 57 -0.95 -3.87 -0.08
N ILE A 58 -2.09 -4.49 0.17
CA ILE A 58 -2.39 -5.86 -0.22
C ILE A 58 -3.31 -5.80 -1.45
N SER A 59 -2.90 -6.39 -2.57
CA SER A 59 -3.65 -6.33 -3.83
C SER A 59 -3.57 -7.63 -4.62
N SER A 60 -4.63 -7.93 -5.38
CA SER A 60 -4.65 -9.04 -6.34
C SER A 60 -3.87 -8.74 -7.62
N LEU A 61 -3.52 -7.46 -7.85
CA LEU A 61 -2.96 -6.96 -9.10
C LEU A 61 -3.82 -7.25 -10.34
N ALA A 62 -5.11 -7.50 -10.15
CA ALA A 62 -6.05 -7.61 -11.26
C ALA A 62 -6.00 -6.35 -12.15
N GLU A 63 -6.28 -6.53 -13.44
CA GLU A 63 -6.42 -5.41 -14.35
C GLU A 63 -7.48 -4.42 -13.86
N GLY A 64 -7.38 -3.17 -14.30
CA GLY A 64 -8.28 -2.11 -13.87
C GLY A 64 -7.78 -1.34 -12.66
N ALA A 65 -8.72 -1.05 -11.76
CA ALA A 65 -8.45 -0.25 -10.57
C ALA A 65 -7.47 -0.90 -9.60
N ASP A 66 -7.41 -2.23 -9.47
CA ASP A 66 -6.45 -2.93 -8.60
C ASP A 66 -5.01 -2.60 -8.99
N ARG A 67 -4.69 -2.71 -10.30
CA ARG A 67 -3.37 -2.35 -10.83
C ARG A 67 -3.07 -0.86 -10.70
N LEU A 68 -4.08 0.01 -10.88
CA LEU A 68 -3.94 1.45 -10.66
C LEU A 68 -3.60 1.76 -9.18
N LEU A 69 -4.35 1.18 -8.24
CA LEU A 69 -4.13 1.33 -6.79
C LEU A 69 -2.73 0.85 -6.38
N ALA A 70 -2.30 -0.30 -6.89
CA ALA A 70 -0.96 -0.83 -6.65
C ALA A 70 0.14 0.10 -7.21
N ARG A 71 -0.04 0.59 -8.44
CA ARG A 71 0.91 1.50 -9.10
C ARG A 71 1.06 2.82 -8.36
N GLU A 72 -0.05 3.47 -8.03
CA GLU A 72 -0.04 4.77 -7.34
C GLU A 72 0.42 4.64 -5.89
N GLY A 73 0.12 3.52 -5.24
CA GLY A 73 0.59 3.21 -3.90
C GLY A 73 2.10 3.00 -3.81
N LEU A 74 2.69 2.26 -4.76
CA LEU A 74 4.14 2.09 -4.87
C LEU A 74 4.89 3.39 -5.16
N ALA A 75 4.21 4.41 -5.69
CA ALA A 75 4.79 5.72 -5.89
C ALA A 75 4.90 6.55 -4.59
N LEU A 76 4.33 6.07 -3.48
CA LEU A 76 4.42 6.73 -2.17
C LEU A 76 5.68 6.27 -1.40
N PRO A 77 6.45 7.19 -0.81
CA PRO A 77 7.63 6.83 -0.03
C PRO A 77 7.30 5.96 1.18
N GLY A 78 8.03 4.85 1.35
CA GLY A 78 7.86 3.94 2.49
C GLY A 78 6.61 3.06 2.39
N VAL A 79 6.00 2.92 1.22
CA VAL A 79 4.90 1.98 0.97
C VAL A 79 5.42 0.73 0.28
N GLU A 80 5.03 -0.43 0.80
CA GLU A 80 5.29 -1.74 0.19
C GLU A 80 4.01 -2.32 -0.43
N LEU A 81 4.18 -3.21 -1.41
CA LEU A 81 3.10 -3.91 -2.08
C LEU A 81 3.23 -5.41 -1.85
N HIS A 82 2.18 -6.03 -1.32
CA HIS A 82 2.04 -7.47 -1.15
C HIS A 82 0.99 -7.99 -2.13
N ALA A 83 1.46 -8.71 -3.15
CA ALA A 83 0.60 -9.37 -4.11
C ALA A 83 0.01 -10.66 -3.53
N VAL A 84 -1.30 -10.89 -3.74
CA VAL A 84 -1.98 -12.16 -3.42
C VAL A 84 -2.51 -12.78 -4.71
N LEU A 85 -2.21 -14.05 -4.92
CA LEU A 85 -2.54 -14.83 -6.13
C LEU A 85 -3.67 -15.83 -5.85
#